data_AF-A0A3D4TD80-F1
#
_entry.id   AF-A0A3D4TD80-F1
#
_cell.length_a   1.000
_cell.length_b   1.000
_cell.length_c   1.000
_cell.angle_alpha   90.00
_cell.angle_beta   90.00
_cell.angle_gamma   90.00
#
_symmetry.space_group_name_H-M   'P 1'
#
loop_
_entity.id
_entity.type
_entity.pdbx_description
1 polymer ?
#
loop_
_entity_poly.entity_id
_entity_poly.type
_entity_poly.pdbx_seq_one_letter_code
_entity_poly.pdbx_strand_id
1 'polypeptide(L)'
;IQDLVKQHDLSFLDATFYSADELAYRNIREVPHPFVTETMQMIPAAIASKVCFIHFNHTNPLLWDRAVKDQVRKQGFLLAEQAKVY
;
A
#
# COMPACT_ATOMS: atom_id res chain seq x y z
N ILE A 1 -2.04 14.00 2.73
CA ILE A 1 -2.78 12.91 2.05
C ILE A 1 -4.07 12.53 2.76
N GLN A 2 -4.12 12.49 4.10
CA GLN A 2 -5.32 12.05 4.84
C GLN A 2 -6.58 12.84 4.49
N ASP A 3 -6.48 14.17 4.36
CA ASP A 3 -7.65 15.01 4.02
C ASP A 3 -8.15 14.76 2.60
N LEU A 4 -7.23 14.48 1.66
CA LEU A 4 -7.59 14.06 0.31
C LEU A 4 -8.31 12.70 0.33
N VAL A 5 -7.78 11.73 1.09
CA VAL A 5 -8.44 10.42 1.26
C VAL A 5 -9.83 10.56 1.89
N LYS A 6 -10.02 11.48 2.84
CA LYS A 6 -11.35 11.75 3.43
C LYS A 6 -12.35 12.27 2.41
N GLN A 7 -11.90 13.16 1.52
CA GLN A 7 -12.73 13.83 0.50
C GLN A 7 -13.15 12.92 -0.66
N HIS A 8 -12.48 11.78 -0.85
CA HIS A 8 -12.78 10.84 -1.92
C HIS A 8 -13.41 9.55 -1.35
N ASP A 9 -14.18 8.85 -2.18
CA ASP A 9 -14.78 7.56 -1.79
C ASP A 9 -13.78 6.42 -1.91
N LEU A 10 -12.89 6.50 -2.91
CA LEU A 10 -11.82 5.55 -3.14
C LEU A 10 -10.57 6.29 -3.65
N SER A 11 -9.42 5.99 -3.05
CA SER A 11 -8.12 6.57 -3.34
C SER A 11 -7.13 5.47 -3.70
N PHE A 12 -6.62 5.50 -4.92
CA PHE A 12 -5.57 4.58 -5.35
C PHE A 12 -4.20 5.14 -4.98
N LEU A 13 -3.45 4.44 -4.13
CA LEU A 13 -2.14 4.87 -3.64
C LEU A 13 -1.04 3.92 -4.10
N ASP A 14 0.14 4.48 -4.36
CA ASP A 14 1.32 3.71 -4.74
C ASP A 14 1.75 2.75 -3.63
N ALA A 15 2.07 1.52 -4.03
CA ALA A 15 2.55 0.46 -3.17
C ALA A 15 3.72 -0.26 -3.83
N THR A 16 4.62 0.49 -4.46
CA THR A 16 5.79 -0.09 -5.14
C THR A 16 6.55 -1.01 -4.19
N PHE A 17 6.87 -0.54 -2.98
CA PHE A 17 7.57 -1.30 -1.96
C PHE A 17 6.78 -1.37 -0.65
N TYR A 18 6.73 -2.52 -0.01
CA TYR A 18 6.09 -2.73 1.29
C TYR A 18 6.92 -2.15 2.44
N SER A 19 8.23 -2.44 2.45
CA SER A 19 9.20 -1.95 3.45
C SER A 19 10.60 -1.82 2.86
N ALA A 20 11.52 -1.24 3.64
CA ALA A 20 12.93 -1.14 3.29
C ALA A 20 13.63 -2.49 3.13
N ASP A 21 13.08 -3.56 3.70
CA ASP A 21 13.65 -4.92 3.62
C ASP A 21 13.64 -5.45 2.18
N GLU A 22 12.78 -4.91 1.30
CA GLU A 22 12.78 -5.25 -0.13
C GLU A 22 13.95 -4.65 -0.90
N LEU A 23 14.57 -3.59 -0.36
CA LEU A 23 15.62 -2.83 -1.02
C LEU A 23 16.99 -3.35 -0.60
N ALA A 24 17.27 -4.64 -0.81
CA ALA A 24 18.48 -5.35 -0.36
C ALA A 24 19.78 -4.50 -0.35
N TYR A 25 20.16 -3.94 -1.51
CA TYR A 25 21.38 -3.11 -1.67
C TYR A 25 21.11 -1.78 -2.40
N ARG A 26 19.84 -1.45 -2.68
CA ARG A 26 19.50 -0.25 -3.46
C ARG A 26 19.30 0.94 -2.55
N ASN A 27 19.92 2.06 -2.88
CA ASN A 27 19.72 3.30 -2.15
C ASN A 27 18.33 3.85 -2.50
N ILE A 28 17.43 3.92 -1.52
CA ILE A 28 16.07 4.46 -1.72
C ILE A 28 16.07 5.89 -2.27
N ARG A 29 17.20 6.60 -2.13
CA ARG A 29 17.43 7.94 -2.68
C ARG A 29 17.38 8.01 -4.20
N GLU A 30 17.54 6.89 -4.91
CA GLU A 30 17.43 6.84 -6.36
C GLU A 30 15.98 6.66 -6.84
N VAL A 31 15.08 6.20 -5.95
CA VAL A 31 13.66 6.02 -6.27
C VAL A 31 12.76 6.35 -5.06
N PRO A 32 12.34 7.61 -4.90
CA PRO A 32 11.56 8.03 -3.73
C PRO A 32 10.10 7.57 -3.85
N HIS A 33 9.84 6.29 -3.56
CA HIS A 33 8.49 5.76 -3.37
C HIS A 33 8.18 5.66 -1.86
N PRO A 34 6.96 6.03 -1.42
CA PRO A 34 6.53 5.80 -0.06
C PRO A 34 6.38 4.29 0.19
N PHE A 35 6.75 3.83 1.38
CA PHE A 35 6.47 2.44 1.75
C PHE A 35 4.98 2.25 2.06
N VAL A 36 4.47 1.06 1.79
CA VAL A 36 3.12 0.67 2.22
C VAL A 36 2.99 0.79 3.74
N THR A 37 4.00 0.33 4.48
CA THR A 37 4.02 0.41 5.95
C THR A 37 3.95 1.84 6.48
N GLU A 38 4.66 2.79 5.85
CA GLU A 38 4.58 4.23 6.18
C GLU A 38 3.18 4.78 5.89
N THR A 39 2.61 4.45 4.73
CA THR A 39 1.26 4.89 4.37
C THR A 39 0.22 4.33 5.35
N MET A 40 0.36 3.06 5.76
CA MET A 40 -0.52 2.44 6.76
C MET A 40 -0.42 3.11 8.12
N GLN A 41 0.77 3.56 8.53
CA GLN A 41 0.94 4.32 9.77
C GLN A 41 0.33 5.73 9.69
N MET A 42 0.37 6.36 8.51
CA MET A 42 -0.18 7.69 8.31
C MET A 42 -1.70 7.72 8.15
N ILE A 43 -2.34 6.62 7.73
CA ILE A 43 -3.78 6.59 7.46
C ILE A 43 -4.53 6.01 8.68
N PRO A 44 -5.41 6.78 9.34
CA PRO A 44 -6.18 6.26 10.46
C PRO A 44 -7.19 5.21 10.00
N ALA A 45 -7.46 4.21 10.86
CA ALA A 45 -8.36 3.10 10.57
C ALA A 45 -9.76 3.55 10.10
N ALA A 46 -10.24 4.71 10.56
CA ALA A 46 -11.53 5.29 10.17
C ALA A 46 -11.65 5.59 8.66
N ILE A 47 -10.53 5.74 7.94
CA ILE A 47 -10.52 6.04 6.50
C ILE A 47 -9.70 5.02 5.69
N ALA A 48 -9.16 3.98 6.33
CA ALA A 48 -8.34 2.97 5.67
C ALA A 48 -9.09 2.23 4.55
N SER A 49 -10.40 2.00 4.72
CA SER A 49 -11.28 1.38 3.70
C SER A 49 -11.41 2.18 2.41
N LYS A 50 -11.05 3.45 2.42
CA LYS A 50 -11.04 4.32 1.24
C LYS A 50 -9.73 4.23 0.46
N VAL A 51 -8.74 3.46 0.91
CA VAL A 51 -7.43 3.36 0.27
C VAL A 51 -7.29 2.00 -0.42
N CYS A 52 -6.98 2.02 -1.72
CA CYS A 52 -6.60 0.84 -2.49
C CYS A 52 -5.15 0.97 -2.95
N PHE A 53 -4.30 0.06 -2.48
CA PHE A 53 -2.91 0.00 -2.89
C PHE A 53 -2.77 -0.59 -4.30
N ILE A 54 -1.97 0.06 -5.14
CA ILE A 54 -1.71 -0.32 -6.54
C ILE A 54 -0.20 -0.30 -6.86
N HIS A 55 0.16 -0.77 -8.06
CA HIS A 55 1.52 -0.67 -8.59
C HIS A 55 2.56 -1.42 -7.73
N PHE A 56 2.31 -2.70 -7.46
CA PHE A 56 3.21 -3.53 -6.67
C PHE A 56 4.46 -3.91 -7.47
N ASN A 57 5.66 -3.69 -6.89
CA ASN A 57 6.87 -4.27 -7.44
C ASN A 57 6.83 -5.80 -7.30
N HIS A 58 7.56 -6.51 -8.16
CA HIS A 58 7.65 -7.97 -8.15
C HIS A 58 8.21 -8.54 -6.82
N THR A 59 8.99 -7.74 -6.08
CA THR A 59 9.50 -8.10 -4.74
C THR A 59 8.46 -7.90 -3.64
N ASN A 60 7.37 -7.19 -3.90
CA ASN A 60 6.42 -6.80 -2.87
C ASN A 60 5.70 -8.03 -2.29
N PRO A 61 5.80 -8.29 -0.98
CA PRO A 61 5.16 -9.44 -0.33
C PRO A 61 3.64 -9.44 -0.47
N LEU A 62 3.01 -8.30 -0.78
CA LEU A 62 1.58 -8.23 -1.07
C LEU A 62 1.17 -9.05 -2.29
N LEU A 63 2.11 -9.42 -3.18
CA LEU A 63 1.82 -10.32 -4.28
C LEU A 63 1.72 -11.78 -3.82
N TRP A 64 2.62 -12.25 -2.96
CA TRP A 64 2.81 -13.68 -2.69
C TRP A 64 2.58 -14.10 -1.22
N ASP A 65 2.83 -13.24 -0.24
CA ASP A 65 2.65 -13.54 1.19
C ASP A 65 1.20 -13.32 1.64
N ARG A 66 0.53 -14.41 2.00
CA ARG A 66 -0.85 -14.38 2.51
C ARG A 66 -0.96 -13.67 3.86
N ALA A 67 -0.01 -13.87 4.78
CA ALA A 67 -0.06 -13.28 6.11
C ALA A 67 0.06 -11.75 6.03
N VAL A 68 0.94 -11.25 5.17
CA VAL A 68 1.08 -9.80 4.92
C VAL A 68 -0.18 -9.23 4.29
N LYS A 69 -0.73 -9.89 3.26
CA LYS A 69 -2.02 -9.48 2.65
C LYS A 69 -3.15 -9.39 3.69
N ASP A 70 -3.26 -10.41 4.54
CA ASP A 70 -4.31 -10.48 5.56
C ASP A 70 -4.11 -9.40 6.63
N GLN A 71 -2.86 -9.07 6.99
CA GLN A 71 -2.56 -7.96 7.90
C GLN A 71 -3.04 -6.62 7.32
N VAL A 72 -2.71 -6.34 6.06
CA VAL A 72 -3.12 -5.08 5.39
C VAL A 72 -4.65 -4.98 5.32
N ARG A 73 -5.32 -6.08 4.96
CA ARG A 73 -6.79 -6.16 4.93
C ARG A 73 -7.42 -6.00 6.31
N LYS A 74 -6.83 -6.59 7.36
CA LYS A 74 -7.29 -6.43 8.75
C LYS A 74 -7.22 -4.99 9.24
N GLN A 75 -6.26 -4.22 8.75
CA GLN A 75 -6.18 -2.78 9.05
C GLN A 75 -7.16 -1.93 8.22
N GLY A 76 -7.95 -2.56 7.35
CA GLY A 76 -9.02 -1.91 6.59
C GLY A 76 -8.63 -1.51 5.17
N PHE A 77 -7.39 -1.69 4.76
CA PHE A 77 -6.92 -1.29 3.43
C PHE A 77 -7.32 -2.29 2.34
N LEU A 78 -7.54 -1.78 1.13
CA LEU A 78 -7.81 -2.59 -0.06
C LEU A 78 -6.52 -2.84 -0.84
N LEU A 79 -6.44 -4.01 -1.47
CA LEU A 79 -5.35 -4.37 -2.38
C LEU A 79 -5.90 -4.49 -3.79
N ALA A 80 -5.19 -3.91 -4.76
CA ALA A 80 -5.53 -4.09 -6.16
C ALA A 80 -5.31 -5.53 -6.63
N GLU A 81 -6.26 -6.04 -7.41
CA GLU A 81 -6.17 -7.35 -8.06
C GLU A 81 -6.35 -7.18 -9.56
N GLN A 82 -5.62 -7.98 -10.34
CA GLN A 82 -5.73 -7.94 -11.79
C GLN A 82 -7.17 -8.27 -12.23
N ALA A 83 -7.67 -7.50 -13.20
CA ALA A 83 -9.02 -7.61 -13.75
C ALA A 83 -10.17 -7.28 -12.77
N LYS A 84 -9.87 -6.77 -11.57
CA LYS A 84 -10.89 -6.33 -10.62
C LYS A 84 -11.46 -4.96 -11.02
N VAL A 85 -12.78 -4.84 -10.96
CA VAL A 85 -13.53 -3.59 -11.15
C VAL A 85 -13.81 -2.98 -9.78
N TYR A 86 -13.68 -1.66 -9.69
CA TYR A 86 -13.81 -0.86 -8.47
C TYR A 86 -14.90 0.18 -8.63
#